data_AF-A0A3D3TGQ7-F1
#
_entry.id   AF-A0A3D3TGQ7-F1
#
_cell.length_a   1.000
_cell.length_b   1.000
_cell.length_c   1.000
_cell.angle_alpha   90.00
_cell.angle_beta   90.00
_cell.angle_gamma   90.00
#
_symmetry.space_group_name_H-M   'P 1'
#
loop_
_entity.id
_entity.type
_entity.pdbx_description
1 polymer ?
#
loop_
_entity_poly.entity_id
_entity_poly.type
_entity_poly.pdbx_seq_one_letter_code
_entity_poly.pdbx_strand_id
1 'polypeptide(L)'
;MKKLLLLICSFSFCIYAQSQIISEEDVFRKIDSKFSPEEAAKVRKEYKEANDTTKAIMLNVFSMPMSSKKELIDNLERNRNSIIELQKAYEKLIPKDFIVFLELKTSDKIAGLVEGIDFQVFRKNANGEDDMVDGDWGLQYGSDELDRLLALVDWDRMTLLAVKNLLQTANCISIKNGDITEVGFARSGLGMYYYLLFPRKLSKSQMNDYNDGCEYLYYKDNVVLKYIGGMAGPQCFTD
;
A
#
# COMPACT_ATOMS: atom_id res chain seq x y z
N MET A 1 12.13 11.80 -21.78
CA MET A 1 11.87 12.03 -20.34
C MET A 1 13.14 12.55 -19.65
N LYS A 2 13.50 13.83 -19.86
CA LYS A 2 14.66 14.48 -19.22
C LYS A 2 14.31 15.19 -17.89
N LYS A 3 13.13 14.94 -17.33
CA LYS A 3 12.64 15.61 -16.11
C LYS A 3 12.55 14.73 -14.85
N LEU A 4 12.94 13.45 -14.92
CA LEU A 4 12.95 12.57 -13.75
C LEU A 4 14.29 12.61 -12.98
N LEU A 5 15.28 13.38 -13.45
CA LEU A 5 16.68 13.24 -13.05
C LEU A 5 17.19 14.31 -12.07
N LEU A 6 16.33 15.10 -11.43
CA LEU A 6 16.78 16.29 -10.68
C LEU A 6 16.37 16.35 -9.21
N LEU A 7 15.90 15.26 -8.61
CA LEU A 7 15.54 15.22 -7.18
C LEU A 7 15.93 13.91 -6.47
N ILE A 8 17.07 13.32 -6.85
CA ILE A 8 17.69 12.18 -6.13
C ILE A 8 19.14 12.55 -5.73
N CYS A 9 19.35 13.77 -5.25
CA CYS A 9 20.68 14.23 -4.78
C CYS A 9 20.78 14.37 -3.25
N SER A 10 19.84 13.85 -2.47
CA SER A 10 19.87 13.92 -1.00
C SER A 10 19.62 12.57 -0.33
N PHE A 11 20.21 11.50 -0.86
CA PHE A 11 20.37 10.24 -0.13
C PHE A 11 21.81 9.75 -0.27
N SER A 12 22.71 10.44 0.42
CA SER A 12 24.00 9.87 0.80
C SER A 12 23.96 9.65 2.30
N PHE A 13 24.41 8.46 2.72
CA PHE A 13 24.57 7.96 4.09
C PHE A 13 23.33 7.40 4.78
N CYS A 14 23.03 6.12 4.51
CA CYS A 14 23.24 5.00 5.44
C CYS A 14 22.44 3.76 4.98
N ILE A 15 22.94 3.04 3.98
CA ILE A 15 22.54 1.64 3.74
C ILE A 15 23.79 0.79 3.92
N TYR A 16 24.15 0.54 5.17
CA TYR A 16 25.02 -0.56 5.55
C TYR A 16 24.25 -1.40 6.56
N ALA A 17 23.50 -2.40 6.07
CA ALA A 17 23.04 -3.54 6.85
C ALA A 17 22.58 -4.66 5.91
N GLN A 18 23.37 -5.75 5.87
CA GLN A 18 23.09 -7.06 5.24
C GLN A 18 22.65 -7.04 3.77
N SER A 19 23.63 -7.04 2.85
CA SER A 19 23.35 -7.45 1.47
C SER A 19 23.07 -8.96 1.45
N GLN A 20 21.80 -9.37 1.51
CA GLN A 20 21.44 -10.60 0.83
C GLN A 20 21.84 -10.41 -0.63
N ILE A 21 22.63 -11.33 -1.18
CA ILE A 21 22.92 -11.30 -2.61
C ILE A 21 21.59 -11.53 -3.31
N ILE A 22 21.01 -10.46 -3.88
CA ILE A 22 19.78 -10.54 -4.65
C ILE A 22 20.13 -11.28 -5.93
N SER A 23 19.59 -12.48 -6.10
CA SER A 23 19.75 -13.27 -7.31
C SER A 23 18.93 -12.63 -8.44
N GLU A 24 19.61 -12.17 -9.48
CA GLU A 24 18.98 -11.65 -10.70
C GLU A 24 17.98 -12.66 -11.29
N GLU A 25 18.35 -13.95 -11.29
CA GLU A 25 17.50 -15.04 -11.79
C GLU A 25 16.21 -15.17 -10.98
N ASP A 26 16.30 -15.12 -9.64
CA ASP A 26 15.13 -15.22 -8.77
C ASP A 26 14.17 -14.03 -8.95
N VAL A 27 14.72 -12.83 -9.06
CA VAL A 27 13.96 -11.61 -9.32
C VAL A 27 13.20 -11.73 -10.64
N PHE A 28 13.88 -12.13 -11.70
CA PHE A 28 13.26 -12.23 -13.01
C PHE A 28 12.25 -13.38 -13.12
N ARG A 29 12.47 -14.49 -12.40
CA ARG A 29 11.46 -15.55 -12.27
C ARG A 29 10.21 -15.06 -11.55
N LYS A 30 10.35 -14.21 -10.52
CA LYS A 30 9.20 -13.58 -9.83
C LYS A 30 8.44 -12.66 -10.79
N ILE A 31 9.14 -11.84 -11.56
CA ILE A 31 8.56 -10.96 -12.59
C ILE A 31 7.74 -11.78 -13.60
N ASP A 32 8.32 -12.83 -14.18
CA ASP A 32 7.63 -13.67 -15.17
C ASP A 32 6.37 -14.33 -14.61
N SER A 33 6.32 -14.61 -13.30
CA SER A 33 5.16 -15.23 -12.65
C SER A 33 4.03 -14.24 -12.32
N LYS A 34 4.33 -12.94 -12.28
CA LYS A 34 3.42 -11.89 -11.81
C LYS A 34 2.87 -11.00 -12.92
N PHE A 35 3.65 -10.80 -13.98
CA PHE A 35 3.34 -9.87 -15.06
C PHE A 35 3.07 -10.61 -16.37
N SER A 36 2.47 -9.89 -17.33
CA SER A 36 2.28 -10.43 -18.68
C SER A 36 3.64 -10.69 -19.36
N PRO A 37 3.72 -11.62 -20.34
CA PRO A 37 4.97 -11.84 -21.09
C PRO A 37 5.51 -10.57 -21.76
N GLU A 38 4.63 -9.65 -22.16
CA GLU A 38 4.99 -8.38 -22.77
C GLU A 38 5.63 -7.42 -21.76
N GLU A 39 5.02 -7.24 -20.59
CA GLU A 39 5.58 -6.43 -19.49
C GLU A 39 6.91 -7.00 -19.00
N ALA A 40 6.99 -8.32 -18.79
CA ALA A 40 8.22 -8.96 -18.35
C ALA A 40 9.36 -8.75 -19.36
N ALA A 41 9.07 -8.85 -20.66
CA ALA A 41 10.05 -8.58 -21.72
C ALA A 41 10.51 -7.11 -21.72
N LYS A 42 9.59 -6.16 -21.49
CA LYS A 42 9.91 -4.73 -21.38
C LYS A 42 10.84 -4.46 -20.19
N VAL A 43 10.52 -4.99 -19.00
CA VAL A 43 11.37 -4.84 -17.80
C VAL A 43 12.76 -5.41 -18.03
N ARG A 44 12.87 -6.59 -18.67
CA ARG A 44 14.17 -7.21 -19.01
C ARG A 44 14.97 -6.36 -20.00
N LYS A 45 14.31 -5.75 -20.98
CA LYS A 45 14.97 -4.86 -21.94
C LYS A 45 15.52 -3.62 -21.23
N GLU A 46 14.69 -2.95 -20.41
CA GLU A 46 15.09 -1.78 -19.64
C GLU A 46 16.26 -2.09 -18.70
N TYR A 47 16.22 -3.26 -18.02
CA TYR A 47 17.31 -3.70 -17.17
C TYR A 47 18.62 -3.92 -17.94
N LYS A 48 18.58 -4.54 -19.12
CA LYS A 48 19.78 -4.78 -19.94
C LYS A 48 20.44 -3.49 -20.41
N GLU A 49 19.62 -2.49 -20.77
CA GLU A 49 20.06 -1.19 -21.27
C GLU A 49 20.51 -0.23 -20.15
N ALA A 50 20.20 -0.55 -18.89
CA ALA A 50 20.53 0.27 -17.73
C ALA A 50 22.02 0.21 -17.33
N ASN A 51 22.50 1.27 -16.68
CA ASN A 51 23.81 1.29 -16.03
C ASN A 51 23.78 0.50 -14.70
N ASP A 52 24.95 0.23 -14.13
CA ASP A 52 25.09 -0.62 -12.93
C ASP A 52 24.33 -0.09 -11.72
N THR A 53 24.32 1.23 -11.50
CA THR A 53 23.55 1.85 -10.41
C THR A 53 22.06 1.61 -10.59
N THR A 54 21.54 1.85 -11.79
CA THR A 54 20.12 1.63 -12.09
C THR A 54 19.76 0.15 -12.00
N LYS A 55 20.62 -0.76 -12.47
CA LYS A 55 20.42 -2.21 -12.31
C LYS A 55 20.33 -2.61 -10.85
N ALA A 56 21.24 -2.12 -10.01
CA ALA A 56 21.20 -2.38 -8.58
C ALA A 56 19.90 -1.88 -7.94
N ILE A 57 19.44 -0.66 -8.30
CA ILE A 57 18.15 -0.13 -7.81
C ILE A 57 16.99 -1.01 -8.28
N MET A 58 16.96 -1.39 -9.56
CA MET A 58 15.92 -2.26 -10.12
C MET A 58 15.86 -3.61 -9.41
N LEU A 59 17.00 -4.26 -9.18
CA LEU A 59 17.04 -5.53 -8.44
C LEU A 59 16.50 -5.38 -7.01
N ASN A 60 16.88 -4.31 -6.32
CA ASN A 60 16.34 -4.02 -4.99
C ASN A 60 14.82 -3.85 -5.03
N VAL A 61 14.30 -3.00 -5.91
CA VAL A 61 12.84 -2.77 -6.03
C VAL A 61 12.10 -4.04 -6.44
N PHE A 62 12.60 -4.82 -7.39
CA PHE A 62 11.91 -6.04 -7.85
C PHE A 62 12.06 -7.24 -6.90
N SER A 63 12.99 -7.18 -5.95
CA SER A 63 13.09 -8.16 -4.86
C SER A 63 12.08 -7.95 -3.74
N MET A 64 11.46 -6.76 -3.66
CA MET A 64 10.40 -6.44 -2.70
C MET A 64 9.11 -7.25 -2.99
N PRO A 65 8.11 -7.21 -2.08
CA PRO A 65 6.80 -7.79 -2.36
C PRO A 65 6.24 -7.33 -3.70
N MET A 66 5.58 -8.25 -4.41
CA MET A 66 5.12 -8.04 -5.79
C MET A 66 3.72 -8.57 -5.97
N SER A 67 2.85 -7.73 -6.51
CA SER A 67 1.47 -8.08 -6.85
C SER A 67 1.05 -7.44 -8.18
N SER A 68 -0.17 -7.76 -8.63
CA SER A 68 -0.72 -7.35 -9.93
C SER A 68 -2.17 -6.87 -9.82
N LYS A 69 -2.65 -6.14 -10.84
CA LYS A 69 -4.07 -5.74 -10.95
C LYS A 69 -4.98 -6.95 -10.92
N LYS A 70 -4.57 -8.06 -11.57
CA LYS A 70 -5.34 -9.31 -11.54
C LYS A 70 -5.51 -9.83 -10.11
N GLU A 71 -4.44 -9.88 -9.32
CA GLU A 71 -4.50 -10.34 -7.93
C GLU A 71 -5.37 -9.43 -7.07
N LEU A 72 -5.31 -8.11 -7.29
CA LEU A 72 -6.17 -7.12 -6.62
C LEU A 72 -7.66 -7.42 -6.86
N ILE A 73 -8.05 -7.66 -8.12
CA ILE A 73 -9.42 -7.99 -8.50
C ILE A 73 -9.82 -9.35 -7.93
N ASP A 74 -8.99 -10.38 -8.11
CA ASP A 74 -9.27 -11.73 -7.63
C ASP A 74 -9.42 -11.76 -6.10
N ASN A 75 -8.68 -10.93 -5.37
CA ASN A 75 -8.84 -10.77 -3.92
C ASN A 75 -10.16 -10.09 -3.56
N LEU A 76 -10.53 -9.01 -4.26
CA LEU A 76 -11.80 -8.33 -4.04
C LEU A 76 -12.98 -9.26 -4.25
N GLU A 77 -12.98 -10.06 -5.32
CA GLU A 77 -14.06 -10.99 -5.63
C GLU A 77 -14.18 -12.10 -4.58
N ARG A 78 -13.05 -12.65 -4.10
CA ARG A 78 -13.05 -13.73 -3.11
C ARG A 78 -13.36 -13.26 -1.70
N ASN A 79 -12.86 -12.09 -1.31
CA ASN A 79 -12.89 -11.58 0.06
C ASN A 79 -13.82 -10.37 0.25
N ARG A 80 -14.73 -10.11 -0.70
CA ARG A 80 -15.60 -8.93 -0.73
C ARG A 80 -16.31 -8.66 0.59
N ASN A 81 -16.92 -9.69 1.17
CA ASN A 81 -17.67 -9.56 2.42
C ASN A 81 -16.74 -9.20 3.58
N SER A 82 -15.56 -9.79 3.65
CA SER A 82 -14.54 -9.50 4.66
C SER A 82 -13.99 -8.08 4.52
N ILE A 83 -13.78 -7.59 3.29
CA ILE A 83 -13.33 -6.21 3.02
C ILE A 83 -14.39 -5.19 3.46
N ILE A 84 -15.67 -5.46 3.17
CA ILE A 84 -16.78 -4.60 3.61
C ILE A 84 -16.94 -4.65 5.14
N GLU A 85 -16.77 -5.81 5.76
CA GLU A 85 -16.82 -5.92 7.22
C GLU A 85 -15.64 -5.21 7.87
N LEU A 86 -14.43 -5.32 7.31
CA LEU A 86 -13.27 -4.55 7.73
C LEU A 86 -13.58 -3.05 7.74
N GLN A 87 -14.14 -2.49 6.66
CA GLN A 87 -14.55 -1.08 6.61
C GLN A 87 -15.49 -0.73 7.76
N LYS A 88 -16.58 -1.49 7.94
CA LYS A 88 -17.62 -1.20 8.93
C LYS A 88 -17.14 -1.35 10.36
N ALA A 89 -16.34 -2.38 10.64
CA ALA A 89 -15.81 -2.64 11.97
C ALA A 89 -14.76 -1.59 12.34
N TYR A 90 -13.84 -1.28 11.42
CA TYR A 90 -12.78 -0.30 11.63
C TYR A 90 -13.33 1.10 11.93
N GLU A 91 -14.34 1.57 11.17
CA GLU A 91 -14.99 2.86 11.40
C GLU A 91 -15.57 2.99 12.83
N LYS A 92 -16.06 1.89 13.41
CA LYS A 92 -16.64 1.90 14.77
C LYS A 92 -15.59 1.94 15.87
N LEU A 93 -14.36 1.55 15.57
CA LEU A 93 -13.26 1.55 16.53
C LEU A 93 -12.65 2.95 16.69
N ILE A 94 -12.90 3.86 15.74
CA ILE A 94 -12.23 5.16 15.70
C ILE A 94 -13.16 6.24 16.26
N PRO A 95 -12.66 7.11 17.17
CA PRO A 95 -13.47 8.23 17.64
C PRO A 95 -13.77 9.21 16.48
N LYS A 96 -14.98 9.78 16.46
CA LYS A 96 -15.59 10.47 15.30
C LYS A 96 -14.74 11.58 14.65
N ASP A 97 -13.89 12.24 15.41
CA ASP A 97 -13.11 13.37 14.92
C ASP A 97 -11.73 12.97 14.37
N PHE A 98 -11.39 11.67 14.44
CA PHE A 98 -10.11 11.15 13.99
C PHE A 98 -10.20 10.36 12.70
N ILE A 99 -9.11 10.45 11.95
CA ILE A 99 -8.81 9.59 10.82
C ILE A 99 -7.50 8.86 11.16
N VAL A 100 -7.48 7.55 10.98
CA VAL A 100 -6.37 6.68 11.36
C VAL A 100 -5.98 5.83 10.15
N PHE A 101 -4.73 5.99 9.73
CA PHE A 101 -4.06 5.07 8.81
C PHE A 101 -3.26 4.06 9.60
N LEU A 102 -3.41 2.78 9.25
CA LEU A 102 -2.59 1.69 9.76
C LEU A 102 -2.13 0.81 8.59
N GLU A 103 -0.84 0.49 8.53
CA GLU A 103 -0.27 -0.53 7.63
C GLU A 103 0.55 -1.55 8.44
N LEU A 104 0.33 -2.83 8.13
CA LEU A 104 1.13 -3.94 8.62
C LEU A 104 2.23 -4.24 7.61
N LYS A 105 3.49 -4.00 7.98
CA LYS A 105 4.64 -4.43 7.19
C LYS A 105 4.82 -5.92 7.38
N THR A 106 4.48 -6.71 6.37
CA THR A 106 4.56 -8.17 6.45
C THR A 106 5.80 -8.70 5.74
N SER A 107 6.38 -9.77 6.29
CA SER A 107 7.48 -10.48 5.66
C SER A 107 7.01 -11.34 4.49
N ASP A 108 7.66 -11.21 3.33
CA ASP A 108 7.52 -12.18 2.23
C ASP A 108 8.09 -13.57 2.60
N LYS A 109 8.96 -13.64 3.61
CA LYS A 109 9.67 -14.88 4.00
C LYS A 109 8.83 -15.76 4.93
N ILE A 110 8.02 -15.14 5.79
CA ILE A 110 7.18 -15.83 6.77
C ILE A 110 5.78 -15.23 6.70
N ALA A 111 4.85 -16.02 6.16
CA ALA A 111 3.47 -15.60 5.99
C ALA A 111 2.86 -15.15 7.34
N GLY A 112 2.33 -13.94 7.36
CA GLY A 112 1.66 -13.36 8.52
C GLY A 112 2.59 -12.82 9.61
N LEU A 113 3.91 -12.90 9.46
CA LEU A 113 4.84 -12.20 10.33
C LEU A 113 4.76 -10.70 10.05
N VAL A 114 4.42 -9.93 11.08
CA VAL A 114 4.44 -8.46 11.04
C VAL A 114 5.82 -8.01 11.51
N GLU A 115 6.57 -7.39 10.62
CA GLU A 115 7.92 -6.85 10.85
C GLU A 115 7.87 -5.41 11.37
N GLY A 116 6.77 -4.70 11.13
CA GLY A 116 6.57 -3.35 11.64
C GLY A 116 5.15 -2.85 11.40
N ILE A 117 4.80 -1.75 12.06
CA ILE A 117 3.51 -1.08 11.93
C ILE A 117 3.76 0.37 11.53
N ASP A 118 3.08 0.83 10.49
CA ASP A 118 2.95 2.26 10.23
C ASP A 118 1.61 2.71 10.82
N PHE A 119 1.62 3.77 11.62
CA PHE A 119 0.43 4.25 12.30
C PHE A 119 0.40 5.77 12.29
N GLN A 120 -0.64 6.36 11.73
CA GLN A 120 -0.80 7.81 11.61
C GLN A 120 -2.21 8.22 12.00
N VAL A 121 -2.30 9.27 12.81
CA VAL A 121 -3.54 9.84 13.31
C VAL A 121 -3.68 11.25 12.75
N PHE A 122 -4.85 11.54 12.22
CA PHE A 122 -5.20 12.81 11.59
C PHE A 122 -6.51 13.35 12.15
N ARG A 123 -6.75 14.64 11.94
CA ARG A 123 -8.04 15.30 12.13
C ARG A 123 -8.34 16.19 10.93
N LYS A 124 -9.61 16.50 10.69
CA LYS A 124 -9.97 17.50 9.69
C LYS A 124 -9.61 18.91 10.17
N ASN A 125 -8.87 19.67 9.36
CA ASN A 125 -8.66 21.09 9.61
C ASN A 125 -9.89 21.92 9.22
N ALA A 126 -9.83 23.24 9.43
CA ALA A 126 -10.94 24.16 9.11
C ALA A 126 -11.34 24.16 7.62
N ASN A 127 -10.46 23.72 6.73
CA ASN A 127 -10.71 23.60 5.29
C ASN A 127 -11.25 22.20 4.89
N GLY A 128 -11.38 21.27 5.84
CA GLY A 128 -11.82 19.89 5.58
C GLY A 128 -10.71 18.96 5.08
N GLU A 129 -9.44 19.38 5.15
CA GLU A 129 -8.28 18.56 4.78
C GLU A 129 -7.76 17.77 5.98
N ASP A 130 -7.10 16.65 5.73
CA ASP A 130 -6.49 15.84 6.78
C ASP A 130 -5.22 16.53 7.29
N ASP A 131 -5.21 16.91 8.57
CA ASP A 131 -4.06 17.45 9.28
C ASP A 131 -3.52 16.40 10.25
N MET A 132 -2.21 16.16 10.20
CA MET A 132 -1.57 15.10 10.98
C MET A 132 -1.47 15.54 12.44
N VAL A 133 -2.07 14.75 13.33
CA VAL A 133 -1.94 14.94 14.77
C VAL A 133 -0.61 14.36 15.24
N ASP A 134 -0.35 13.10 14.89
CA ASP A 134 0.87 12.37 15.22
C ASP A 134 0.96 11.08 14.39
N GLY A 135 2.13 10.47 14.34
CA GLY A 135 2.33 9.18 13.67
C GLY A 135 3.78 8.85 13.39
N ASP A 136 4.05 7.58 13.13
CA ASP A 136 5.38 7.10 12.77
C ASP A 136 5.32 5.85 11.88
N TRP A 137 6.48 5.47 11.35
CA TRP A 137 6.67 4.38 10.40
C TRP A 137 7.59 3.31 11.00
N GLY A 138 7.26 2.03 10.76
CA GLY A 138 8.11 0.90 11.16
C GLY A 138 8.14 0.69 12.68
N LEU A 139 7.07 1.06 13.37
CA LEU A 139 6.91 0.86 14.80
C LEU A 139 6.98 -0.63 15.13
N GLN A 140 7.75 -0.97 16.17
CA GLN A 140 7.80 -2.33 16.68
C GLN A 140 6.51 -2.66 17.44
N TYR A 141 5.98 -3.86 17.21
CA TYR A 141 4.82 -4.35 17.95
C TYR A 141 5.10 -4.40 19.46
N GLY A 142 4.23 -3.78 20.26
CA GLY A 142 4.33 -3.74 21.72
C GLY A 142 5.39 -2.78 22.27
N SER A 143 5.90 -1.86 21.46
CA SER A 143 6.74 -0.76 21.93
C SER A 143 5.93 0.32 22.66
N ASP A 144 6.58 1.05 23.56
CA ASP A 144 5.96 2.17 24.27
C ASP A 144 5.51 3.29 23.31
N GLU A 145 6.25 3.49 22.21
CA GLU A 145 5.91 4.49 21.20
C GLU A 145 4.63 4.12 20.44
N LEU A 146 4.46 2.84 20.09
CA LEU A 146 3.22 2.37 19.48
C LEU A 146 2.05 2.50 20.47
N ASP A 147 2.24 2.10 21.73
CA ASP A 147 1.19 2.22 22.76
C ASP A 147 0.77 3.68 22.98
N ARG A 148 1.73 4.63 22.94
CA ARG A 148 1.48 6.07 23.01
C ARG A 148 0.59 6.55 21.86
N LEU A 149 0.90 6.13 20.63
CA LEU A 149 0.12 6.51 19.44
C LEU A 149 -1.28 5.89 19.43
N LEU A 150 -1.41 4.62 19.83
CA LEU A 150 -2.71 3.95 19.96
C LEU A 150 -3.62 4.67 20.95
N ALA A 151 -3.06 5.12 22.07
CA ALA A 151 -3.81 5.85 23.11
C ALA A 151 -4.42 7.17 22.62
N LEU A 152 -3.92 7.77 21.52
CA LEU A 152 -4.51 8.98 20.93
C LEU A 152 -5.94 8.77 20.41
N VAL A 153 -6.28 7.53 20.07
CA VAL A 153 -7.59 7.14 19.54
C VAL A 153 -8.30 6.11 20.43
N ASP A 154 -7.96 6.12 21.73
CA ASP A 154 -8.51 5.22 22.75
C ASP A 154 -8.29 3.73 22.45
N TRP A 155 -7.23 3.39 21.70
CA TRP A 155 -6.89 2.01 21.39
C TRP A 155 -5.90 1.45 22.40
N ASP A 156 -6.06 0.15 22.65
CA ASP A 156 -5.09 -0.69 23.34
C ASP A 156 -4.56 -1.77 22.38
N ARG A 157 -3.64 -2.60 22.91
CA ARG A 157 -3.05 -3.71 22.15
C ARG A 157 -4.09 -4.76 21.70
N MET A 158 -5.20 -4.89 22.43
CA MET A 158 -6.28 -5.83 22.05
C MET A 158 -7.07 -5.29 20.86
N THR A 159 -7.30 -3.99 20.81
CA THR A 159 -7.92 -3.29 19.69
C THR A 159 -7.03 -3.39 18.45
N LEU A 160 -5.73 -3.14 18.59
CA LEU A 160 -4.75 -3.34 17.50
C LEU A 160 -4.76 -4.78 16.98
N LEU A 161 -4.80 -5.78 17.87
CA LEU A 161 -4.90 -7.19 17.49
C LEU A 161 -6.20 -7.48 16.72
N ALA A 162 -7.33 -6.91 17.14
CA ALA A 162 -8.60 -7.05 16.43
C ALA A 162 -8.52 -6.45 15.01
N VAL A 163 -7.94 -5.26 14.85
CA VAL A 163 -7.70 -4.64 13.53
C VAL A 163 -6.80 -5.51 12.66
N LYS A 164 -5.71 -6.04 13.23
CA LYS A 164 -4.83 -6.98 12.53
C LYS A 164 -5.59 -8.20 12.01
N ASN A 165 -6.46 -8.80 12.83
CA ASN A 165 -7.24 -9.96 12.43
C ASN A 165 -8.26 -9.61 11.32
N LEU A 166 -8.88 -8.42 11.36
CA LEU A 166 -9.77 -7.95 10.31
C LEU A 166 -9.03 -7.79 8.98
N LEU A 167 -7.84 -7.17 9.00
CA LEU A 167 -6.98 -7.02 7.82
C LEU A 167 -6.57 -8.38 7.24
N GLN A 168 -6.10 -9.30 8.08
CA GLN A 168 -5.72 -10.65 7.66
C GLN A 168 -6.89 -11.44 7.08
N THR A 169 -8.08 -11.33 7.68
CA THR A 169 -9.31 -11.99 7.17
C THR A 169 -9.76 -11.41 5.83
N ALA A 170 -9.56 -10.11 5.61
CA ALA A 170 -9.79 -9.46 4.32
C ALA A 170 -8.65 -9.69 3.30
N ASN A 171 -7.57 -10.36 3.73
CA ASN A 171 -6.33 -10.52 2.98
C ASN A 171 -5.80 -9.17 2.47
N CYS A 172 -5.73 -8.19 3.37
CA CYS A 172 -5.27 -6.82 3.15
C CYS A 172 -4.21 -6.46 4.19
N ILE A 173 -3.42 -5.43 3.93
CA ILE A 173 -2.29 -5.01 4.77
C ILE A 173 -2.45 -3.62 5.37
N SER A 174 -3.32 -2.76 4.82
CA SER A 174 -3.55 -1.43 5.38
C SER A 174 -5.00 -0.98 5.29
N ILE A 175 -5.34 -0.01 6.13
CA ILE A 175 -6.63 0.68 6.11
C ILE A 175 -6.49 2.12 6.60
N LYS A 176 -7.23 3.03 5.95
CA LYS A 176 -7.47 4.41 6.38
C LYS A 176 -8.97 4.68 6.36
N ASN A 177 -9.53 5.16 7.48
CA ASN A 177 -10.92 5.63 7.49
C ASN A 177 -11.06 7.07 6.95
N GLY A 178 -12.29 7.56 6.86
CA GLY A 178 -12.61 8.89 6.33
C GLY A 178 -13.86 8.84 5.43
N ASP A 179 -14.12 9.94 4.71
CA ASP A 179 -15.26 10.03 3.79
C ASP A 179 -15.27 8.92 2.73
N ILE A 180 -14.07 8.48 2.34
CA ILE A 180 -13.80 7.31 1.52
C ILE A 180 -12.82 6.46 2.31
N THR A 181 -13.17 5.20 2.58
CA THR A 181 -12.24 4.27 3.24
C THR A 181 -11.26 3.75 2.20
N GLU A 182 -9.96 3.91 2.46
CA GLU A 182 -8.89 3.36 1.62
C GLU A 182 -8.36 2.08 2.28
N VAL A 183 -8.42 0.95 1.59
CA VAL A 183 -7.94 -0.35 2.08
C VAL A 183 -6.84 -0.84 1.16
N GLY A 184 -5.61 -0.98 1.69
CA GLY A 184 -4.48 -1.48 0.92
C GLY A 184 -4.43 -3.00 0.91
N PHE A 185 -4.44 -3.57 -0.30
CA PHE A 185 -4.39 -5.00 -0.53
C PHE A 185 -2.96 -5.55 -0.36
N ALA A 186 -2.02 -5.07 -1.19
CA ALA A 186 -0.66 -5.58 -1.24
C ALA A 186 0.31 -4.57 -1.86
N ARG A 187 1.56 -4.62 -1.42
CA ARG A 187 2.68 -3.88 -2.02
C ARG A 187 3.10 -4.51 -3.36
N SER A 188 3.58 -3.68 -4.28
CA SER A 188 4.30 -4.10 -5.48
C SER A 188 5.50 -3.17 -5.70
N GLY A 189 6.69 -3.65 -5.35
CA GLY A 189 7.86 -2.80 -5.23
C GLY A 189 7.65 -1.70 -4.19
N LEU A 190 7.86 -0.45 -4.60
CA LEU A 190 7.59 0.73 -3.77
C LEU A 190 6.11 1.12 -3.76
N GLY A 191 5.31 0.59 -4.68
CA GLY A 191 3.91 0.91 -4.82
C GLY A 191 2.99 0.02 -3.98
N MET A 192 1.70 0.36 -3.99
CA MET A 192 0.65 -0.42 -3.34
C MET A 192 -0.65 -0.35 -4.13
N TYR A 193 -1.37 -1.47 -4.13
CA TYR A 193 -2.72 -1.56 -4.64
C TYR A 193 -3.75 -1.36 -3.54
N TYR A 194 -4.79 -0.60 -3.83
CA TYR A 194 -5.83 -0.21 -2.89
C TYR A 194 -7.23 -0.42 -3.45
N TYR A 195 -8.17 -0.55 -2.52
CA TYR A 195 -9.60 -0.35 -2.73
C TYR A 195 -10.01 0.97 -2.11
N LEU A 196 -10.68 1.82 -2.88
CA LEU A 196 -11.44 2.95 -2.35
C LEU A 196 -12.89 2.53 -2.20
N LEU A 197 -13.37 2.49 -0.96
CA LEU A 197 -14.69 2.02 -0.59
C LEU A 197 -15.58 3.22 -0.25
N PHE A 198 -16.50 3.54 -1.15
CA PHE A 198 -17.41 4.66 -0.96
C PHE A 198 -18.63 4.22 -0.13
N PRO A 199 -19.01 4.96 0.92
CA PRO A 199 -20.14 4.61 1.79
C PRO A 199 -21.49 4.75 1.08
N ARG A 200 -21.53 5.46 -0.05
CA ARG A 200 -22.74 5.74 -0.84
C ARG A 200 -22.51 5.43 -2.30
N LYS A 201 -23.62 5.30 -3.03
CA LYS A 201 -23.57 5.06 -4.47
C LYS A 201 -22.87 6.20 -5.19
N LEU A 202 -21.84 5.87 -5.97
CA LEU A 202 -21.17 6.85 -6.81
C LEU A 202 -22.15 7.40 -7.86
N SER A 203 -22.11 8.71 -8.11
CA SER A 203 -22.79 9.33 -9.25
C SER A 203 -22.05 9.03 -10.55
N LYS A 204 -22.70 9.21 -11.71
CA LYS A 204 -22.03 9.04 -13.02
C LYS A 204 -20.81 9.95 -13.17
N SER A 205 -20.86 11.16 -12.64
CA SER A 205 -19.72 12.09 -12.66
C SER A 205 -18.55 11.50 -11.88
N GLN A 206 -18.78 11.10 -10.63
CA GLN A 206 -17.73 10.52 -9.79
C GLN A 206 -17.20 9.20 -10.38
N MET A 207 -18.04 8.38 -11.00
CA MET A 207 -17.56 7.18 -11.71
C MET A 207 -16.58 7.53 -12.82
N ASN A 208 -16.80 8.64 -13.54
CA ASN A 208 -15.87 9.11 -14.57
C ASN A 208 -14.60 9.70 -13.95
N ASP A 209 -14.72 10.48 -12.87
CA ASP A 209 -13.59 11.09 -12.18
C ASP A 209 -12.64 10.02 -11.59
N TYR A 210 -13.20 8.89 -11.14
CA TYR A 210 -12.46 7.74 -10.61
C TYR A 210 -12.25 6.62 -11.65
N ASN A 211 -12.16 6.96 -12.94
CA ASN A 211 -11.90 5.99 -14.00
C ASN A 211 -11.01 6.59 -15.09
N ASP A 212 -9.79 6.98 -14.71
CA ASP A 212 -8.81 7.61 -15.60
C ASP A 212 -8.04 6.60 -16.47
N GLY A 213 -8.27 5.29 -16.27
CA GLY A 213 -7.59 4.23 -17.00
C GLY A 213 -6.12 4.05 -16.61
N CYS A 214 -5.67 4.71 -15.55
CA CYS A 214 -4.28 4.76 -15.12
C CYS A 214 -4.16 4.56 -13.61
N GLU A 215 -4.40 5.58 -12.78
CA GLU A 215 -4.27 5.49 -11.32
C GLU A 215 -5.55 4.92 -10.70
N TYR A 216 -6.70 5.26 -11.28
CA TYR A 216 -8.03 4.92 -10.78
C TYR A 216 -8.84 4.15 -11.81
N LEU A 217 -9.45 3.06 -11.37
CA LEU A 217 -10.37 2.26 -12.16
C LEU A 217 -11.67 2.06 -11.40
N TYR A 218 -12.75 2.70 -11.85
CA TYR A 218 -14.07 2.41 -11.31
C TYR A 218 -14.41 0.97 -11.66
N TYR A 219 -14.74 0.18 -10.65
CA TYR A 219 -14.98 -1.24 -10.82
C TYR A 219 -16.47 -1.56 -10.73
N LYS A 220 -16.97 -1.85 -9.53
CA LYS A 220 -18.40 -2.09 -9.29
C LYS A 220 -18.78 -1.80 -7.85
N ASP A 221 -20.07 -1.60 -7.62
CA ASP A 221 -20.66 -1.53 -6.28
C ASP A 221 -19.95 -0.54 -5.34
N ASN A 222 -19.60 0.63 -5.87
CA ASN A 222 -18.96 1.73 -5.13
C ASN A 222 -17.53 1.43 -4.67
N VAL A 223 -16.87 0.52 -5.38
CA VAL A 223 -15.44 0.25 -5.23
C VAL A 223 -14.69 0.80 -6.44
N VAL A 224 -13.63 1.56 -6.15
CA VAL A 224 -12.63 1.99 -7.13
C VAL A 224 -11.32 1.29 -6.80
N LEU A 225 -10.64 0.78 -7.82
CA LEU A 225 -9.29 0.24 -7.68
C LEU A 225 -8.30 1.38 -7.85
N LYS A 226 -7.28 1.42 -7.00
CA LYS A 226 -6.25 2.45 -7.04
C LYS A 226 -4.85 1.82 -6.97
N TYR A 227 -3.90 2.37 -7.71
CA TYR A 227 -2.48 2.03 -7.57
C TYR A 227 -1.66 3.30 -7.34
N ILE A 228 -0.77 3.29 -6.35
CA ILE A 228 0.18 4.38 -6.12
C ILE A 228 1.59 3.80 -6.21
N GLY A 229 2.47 4.41 -7.02
CA GLY A 229 3.85 3.93 -7.26
C GLY A 229 4.87 4.26 -6.17
N GLY A 230 4.43 4.70 -4.99
CA GLY A 230 5.31 5.09 -3.89
C GLY A 230 6.12 6.36 -4.19
N MET A 231 7.44 6.32 -4.00
CA MET A 231 8.33 7.49 -4.18
C MET A 231 8.38 8.04 -5.62
N ALA A 232 7.96 7.25 -6.61
CA ALA A 232 7.86 7.71 -8.00
C ALA A 232 6.60 8.55 -8.26
N GLY A 233 5.71 8.69 -7.27
CA GLY A 233 4.44 9.38 -7.40
C GLY A 233 3.35 8.50 -8.03
N PRO A 234 2.24 9.12 -8.48
CA PRO A 234 1.19 8.42 -9.22
C PRO A 234 1.75 7.65 -10.42
N GLN A 235 1.35 6.40 -10.55
CA GLN A 235 1.72 5.52 -11.64
C GLN A 235 0.48 4.77 -12.11
N CYS A 236 0.44 4.43 -13.40
CA CYS A 236 -0.64 3.59 -13.90
C CYS A 236 -0.49 2.16 -13.38
N PHE A 237 -1.62 1.44 -13.30
CA PHE A 237 -1.59 -0.02 -13.34
C PHE A 237 -0.68 -0.47 -14.49
N THR A 238 0.30 -1.31 -14.16
CA THR A 238 1.34 -1.73 -15.11
C THR A 238 0.90 -2.88 -16.02
N ASP A 239 -0.18 -3.57 -15.62
CA ASP A 239 -0.87 -4.71 -16.25
C ASP A 239 -2.36 -4.41 -16.40
#